data_AF-A0A9D6UJ36-F1
#
_entry.id   AF-A0A9D6UJ36-F1
#
_cell.length_a   1.000
_cell.length_b   1.000
_cell.length_c   1.000
_cell.angle_alpha   90.00
_cell.angle_beta   90.00
_cell.angle_gamma   90.00
#
_symmetry.space_group_name_H-M   'P 1'
#
loop_
_entity.id
_entity.type
_entity.pdbx_description
1 polymer ?
#
loop_
_entity_poly.entity_id
_entity_poly.type
_entity_poly.pdbx_seq_one_letter_code
_entity_poly.pdbx_strand_id
1 'polypeptide(L)'
;MQDHYILKAYESLFEEEGVPYEKMSSTVLISLKVDEIVKSRPVIIFPDNVAQILLYDTKLWIKDYLQKGGNVAVIYDAGVKDKRGRYLKEAGLSDIVGVNYILYSKLLEDSYTIGNIKFKDSHNLDYFQFPIGKFEDGLLLSGYSYGVLEYPIARNEIKGIQNKKSIYAYAVAADGKQYPAIVLTDHGKGKALYVNMPLGYLKGQSDDLPMRAILRTFLFKVAKIPHLLNAPYGKGGLIVNWHIDSNADMEGTVFMLKNGYYRKDIEYSIHITAGDFKDRPGDNLGFDACGKGRALVQSLTNYGVIGSHGGWAHDWFANNLEANRLTKNDMIKYVNKNNICLENIIKKKVIEYSAPKG
;
A
#
# COMPACT_ATOMS: atom_id res chain seq x y z
N MET A 1 3.53 21.97 -25.03
CA MET A 1 4.41 22.25 -23.87
C MET A 1 3.74 21.86 -22.55
N GLN A 2 2.46 22.18 -22.35
CA GLN A 2 1.72 21.94 -21.09
C GLN A 2 1.59 20.44 -20.74
N ASP A 3 1.21 19.58 -21.68
CA ASP A 3 1.04 18.14 -21.43
C ASP A 3 2.34 17.42 -21.03
N HIS A 4 3.48 17.95 -21.49
CA HIS A 4 4.78 17.30 -21.32
C HIS A 4 5.28 17.36 -19.88
N TYR A 5 5.05 18.48 -19.17
CA TYR A 5 5.50 18.56 -17.76
C TYR A 5 4.58 17.79 -16.82
N ILE A 6 3.28 17.70 -17.15
CA ILE A 6 2.32 16.91 -16.35
C ILE A 6 2.71 15.44 -16.39
N LEU A 7 2.97 14.89 -17.58
CA LEU A 7 3.46 13.51 -17.69
C LEU A 7 4.79 13.32 -16.95
N LYS A 8 5.73 14.26 -17.04
CA LYS A 8 6.98 14.22 -16.27
C LYS A 8 6.75 14.20 -14.76
N ALA A 9 5.70 14.85 -14.26
CA ALA A 9 5.34 14.80 -12.84
C ALA A 9 4.94 13.36 -12.43
N TYR A 10 4.15 12.67 -13.25
CA TYR A 10 3.85 11.23 -13.02
C TYR A 10 5.10 10.36 -13.10
N GLU A 11 5.94 10.57 -14.11
CA GLU A 11 7.20 9.84 -14.29
C GLU A 11 8.11 9.97 -13.06
N SER A 12 8.35 11.20 -12.60
CA SER A 12 9.14 11.47 -11.40
C SER A 12 8.57 10.78 -10.16
N LEU A 13 7.24 10.81 -9.96
CA LEU A 13 6.64 10.08 -8.84
C LEU A 13 6.91 8.57 -8.94
N PHE A 14 6.67 7.97 -10.10
CA PHE A 14 6.84 6.52 -10.25
C PHE A 14 8.30 6.09 -10.11
N GLU A 15 9.24 6.90 -10.58
CA GLU A 15 10.68 6.67 -10.38
C GLU A 15 11.06 6.72 -8.90
N GLU A 16 10.60 7.74 -8.18
CA GLU A 16 10.87 7.91 -6.74
C GLU A 16 10.25 6.79 -5.88
N GLU A 17 9.11 6.26 -6.31
CA GLU A 17 8.36 5.19 -5.65
C GLU A 17 8.76 3.78 -6.14
N GLY A 18 9.73 3.67 -7.06
CA GLY A 18 10.19 2.39 -7.60
C GLY A 18 9.10 1.60 -8.33
N VAL A 19 8.19 2.29 -9.02
CA VAL A 19 7.06 1.71 -9.76
C VAL A 19 7.38 1.70 -11.26
N PRO A 20 7.49 0.52 -11.90
CA PRO A 20 7.60 0.44 -13.35
C PRO A 20 6.34 1.01 -14.03
N TYR A 21 6.52 1.80 -15.08
CA TYR A 21 5.42 2.43 -15.80
C TYR A 21 5.66 2.42 -17.32
N GLU A 22 4.57 2.59 -18.06
CA GLU A 22 4.57 2.77 -19.51
C GLU A 22 3.54 3.83 -19.89
N LYS A 23 3.87 4.68 -20.86
CA LYS A 23 2.93 5.63 -21.45
C LYS A 23 2.26 4.99 -22.66
N MET A 24 0.93 5.08 -22.72
CA MET A 24 0.16 4.49 -23.80
C MET A 24 -0.99 5.41 -24.18
N SER A 25 -1.27 5.53 -25.48
CA SER A 25 -2.46 6.25 -25.94
C SER A 25 -3.72 5.40 -25.72
N SER A 26 -4.86 6.05 -25.54
CA SER A 26 -6.16 5.36 -25.42
C SER A 26 -6.49 4.51 -26.65
N THR A 27 -5.99 4.87 -27.84
CA THR A 27 -6.18 4.10 -29.08
C THR A 27 -5.39 2.80 -29.08
N VAL A 28 -4.13 2.84 -28.61
CA VAL A 28 -3.33 1.62 -28.45
C VAL A 28 -3.94 0.74 -27.36
N LEU A 29 -4.33 1.33 -26.23
CA LEU A 29 -4.93 0.59 -25.11
C LEU A 29 -6.12 -0.27 -25.55
N ILE A 30 -7.07 0.30 -26.29
CA ILE A 30 -8.27 -0.44 -26.73
C ILE A 30 -7.98 -1.52 -27.77
N SER A 31 -6.81 -1.48 -28.42
CA SER A 31 -6.38 -2.53 -29.36
C SER A 31 -5.81 -3.76 -28.64
N LEU A 32 -5.49 -3.66 -27.35
CA LEU A 32 -4.90 -4.73 -26.56
C LEU A 32 -5.96 -5.61 -25.92
N LYS A 33 -5.62 -6.90 -25.71
CA LYS A 33 -6.51 -7.84 -25.03
C LYS A 33 -6.50 -7.61 -23.53
N VAL A 34 -7.68 -7.40 -22.97
CA VAL A 34 -7.86 -7.13 -21.53
C VAL A 34 -7.22 -8.22 -20.66
N ASP A 35 -7.35 -9.50 -21.04
CA ASP A 35 -6.81 -10.63 -20.26
C ASP A 35 -5.29 -10.65 -20.13
N GLU A 36 -4.58 -10.06 -21.11
CA GLU A 36 -3.13 -9.92 -21.10
C GLU A 36 -2.71 -8.67 -20.32
N ILE A 37 -3.48 -7.58 -20.46
CA ILE A 37 -3.18 -6.31 -19.82
C ILE A 37 -3.38 -6.38 -18.31
N VAL A 38 -4.46 -6.98 -17.81
CA VAL A 38 -4.68 -7.12 -16.35
C VAL A 38 -3.51 -7.83 -15.65
N LYS A 39 -2.88 -8.81 -16.31
CA LYS A 39 -1.75 -9.57 -15.74
C LYS A 39 -0.44 -8.79 -15.71
N SER A 40 -0.22 -7.94 -16.71
CA SER A 40 1.07 -7.24 -16.91
C SER A 40 1.05 -5.79 -16.44
N ARG A 41 -0.12 -5.14 -16.48
CA ARG A 41 -0.37 -3.73 -16.15
C ARG A 41 -1.65 -3.69 -15.33
N PRO A 42 -1.59 -4.00 -14.01
CA PRO A 42 -2.77 -4.12 -13.14
C PRO A 42 -3.38 -2.76 -12.75
N VAL A 43 -2.75 -1.64 -13.15
CA VAL A 43 -3.22 -0.28 -12.91
C VAL A 43 -3.14 0.56 -14.18
N ILE A 44 -4.19 1.32 -14.48
CA ILE A 44 -4.22 2.34 -15.53
C ILE A 44 -4.56 3.68 -14.89
N ILE A 45 -3.78 4.71 -15.20
CA ILE A 45 -4.00 6.07 -14.69
C ILE A 45 -4.31 6.97 -15.88
N PHE A 46 -5.43 7.69 -15.80
CA PHE A 46 -5.79 8.76 -16.73
C PHE A 46 -5.40 10.11 -16.12
N PRO A 47 -4.24 10.66 -16.51
CA PRO A 47 -3.71 11.90 -15.93
C PRO A 47 -4.54 13.13 -16.32
N ASP A 48 -4.57 14.13 -15.43
CA ASP A 48 -5.21 15.42 -15.67
C ASP A 48 -4.59 16.16 -16.85
N ASN A 49 -5.40 16.96 -17.56
CA ASN A 49 -5.09 17.74 -18.76
C ASN A 49 -4.58 16.95 -19.98
N VAL A 50 -4.05 15.73 -19.81
CA VAL A 50 -3.48 14.91 -20.88
C VAL A 50 -4.54 13.97 -21.46
N ALA A 51 -5.35 13.34 -20.59
CA ALA A 51 -6.35 12.36 -20.99
C ALA A 51 -7.75 12.98 -21.21
N GLN A 52 -7.86 14.27 -21.53
CA GLN A 52 -9.15 14.98 -21.64
C GLN A 52 -10.08 14.44 -22.73
N ILE A 53 -9.53 13.78 -23.77
CA ILE A 53 -10.30 13.21 -24.88
C ILE A 53 -10.15 11.68 -24.84
N LEU A 54 -11.26 10.97 -24.67
CA LEU A 54 -11.32 9.50 -24.70
C LEU A 54 -12.26 9.01 -25.79
N LEU A 55 -11.92 7.86 -26.39
CA LEU A 55 -12.80 7.19 -27.34
C LEU A 55 -13.94 6.51 -26.59
N TYR A 56 -15.12 6.39 -27.22
CA TYR A 56 -16.26 5.69 -26.62
C TYR A 56 -15.89 4.26 -26.21
N ASP A 57 -15.17 3.56 -27.08
CA ASP A 57 -14.73 2.18 -26.84
C ASP A 57 -13.79 2.04 -25.64
N THR A 58 -13.07 3.12 -25.28
CA THR A 58 -12.23 3.14 -24.06
C THR A 58 -13.06 2.85 -22.82
N LYS A 59 -14.29 3.38 -22.72
CA LYS A 59 -15.17 3.11 -21.58
C LYS A 59 -15.56 1.63 -21.49
N LEU A 60 -15.91 1.02 -22.62
CA LEU A 60 -16.32 -0.39 -22.67
C LEU A 60 -15.14 -1.30 -22.32
N TRP A 61 -13.96 -1.02 -22.87
CA TRP A 61 -12.73 -1.73 -22.58
C TRP A 61 -12.38 -1.64 -21.09
N ILE A 62 -12.46 -0.44 -20.50
CA ILE A 62 -12.18 -0.23 -19.08
C ILE A 62 -13.16 -0.98 -18.17
N LYS A 63 -14.44 -1.08 -18.56
CA LYS A 63 -15.40 -1.90 -17.81
C LYS A 63 -14.98 -3.37 -17.77
N ASP A 64 -14.59 -3.96 -18.90
CA ASP A 64 -14.11 -5.36 -18.91
C ASP A 64 -12.81 -5.51 -18.08
N TYR A 65 -11.89 -4.55 -18.21
CA TYR A 65 -10.65 -4.52 -17.46
C TYR A 65 -10.86 -4.50 -15.94
N LEU A 66 -11.78 -3.67 -15.44
CA LEU A 66 -12.16 -3.65 -14.03
C LEU A 66 -12.80 -4.98 -13.59
N GLN A 67 -13.72 -5.54 -14.39
CA GLN A 67 -14.36 -6.83 -14.09
C GLN A 67 -13.33 -7.96 -13.90
N LYS A 68 -12.24 -7.92 -14.67
CA LYS A 68 -11.16 -8.91 -14.63
C LYS A 68 -10.12 -8.66 -13.54
N GLY A 69 -10.24 -7.57 -12.77
CA GLY A 69 -9.39 -7.29 -11.61
C GLY A 69 -8.36 -6.17 -11.83
N GLY A 70 -8.37 -5.53 -12.99
CA GLY A 70 -7.60 -4.31 -13.23
C GLY A 70 -8.12 -3.14 -12.38
N ASN A 71 -7.27 -2.16 -12.11
CA ASN A 71 -7.63 -0.97 -11.35
C ASN A 71 -7.41 0.31 -12.16
N VAL A 72 -8.26 1.31 -11.98
CA VAL A 72 -8.19 2.56 -12.76
C VAL A 72 -8.19 3.78 -11.84
N ALA A 73 -7.32 4.75 -12.11
CA ALA A 73 -7.43 6.09 -11.53
C ALA A 73 -7.80 7.11 -12.61
N VAL A 74 -8.80 7.93 -12.33
CA VAL A 74 -9.26 9.04 -13.17
C VAL A 74 -8.93 10.33 -12.43
N ILE A 75 -8.00 11.10 -12.97
CA ILE A 75 -7.54 12.32 -12.31
C ILE A 75 -8.20 13.52 -12.98
N TYR A 76 -8.91 14.29 -12.16
CA TYR A 76 -9.54 15.57 -12.48
C TYR A 76 -10.46 15.55 -13.70
N ASP A 77 -9.94 15.86 -14.89
CA ASP A 77 -10.68 16.20 -16.11
C ASP A 77 -10.45 15.20 -17.24
N ALA A 78 -9.96 14.00 -16.93
CA ALA A 78 -9.81 12.95 -17.92
C ALA A 78 -11.16 12.59 -18.58
N GLY A 79 -11.22 12.61 -19.92
CA GLY A 79 -12.41 12.25 -20.69
C GLY A 79 -13.56 13.25 -20.66
N VAL A 80 -13.31 14.54 -20.37
CA VAL A 80 -14.35 15.59 -20.36
C VAL A 80 -14.62 16.23 -21.72
N LYS A 81 -13.79 16.01 -22.74
CA LYS A 81 -13.91 16.62 -24.07
C LYS A 81 -14.15 15.60 -25.18
N ASP A 82 -14.85 16.03 -26.24
CA ASP A 82 -14.95 15.30 -27.49
C ASP A 82 -13.70 15.50 -28.38
N LYS A 83 -13.64 14.78 -29.52
CA LYS A 83 -12.53 14.89 -30.50
C LYS A 83 -12.39 16.29 -31.11
N ARG A 84 -13.39 17.16 -30.99
CA ARG A 84 -13.37 18.56 -31.45
C ARG A 84 -12.99 19.53 -30.33
N GLY A 85 -12.62 19.02 -29.15
CA GLY A 85 -12.23 19.82 -27.99
C GLY A 85 -13.41 20.42 -27.21
N ARG A 86 -14.65 20.05 -27.54
CA ARG A 86 -15.85 20.58 -26.86
C ARG A 86 -16.13 19.79 -25.60
N TYR A 87 -16.51 20.47 -24.53
CA TYR A 87 -16.93 19.81 -23.30
C TYR A 87 -18.16 18.95 -23.52
N LEU A 88 -18.12 17.74 -22.96
CA LEU A 88 -19.23 16.81 -22.94
C LEU A 88 -20.25 17.25 -21.90
N LYS A 89 -21.50 16.79 -22.06
CA LYS A 89 -22.53 16.91 -21.01
C LYS A 89 -22.23 16.00 -19.81
N GLU A 90 -21.51 14.90 -20.08
CA GLU A 90 -21.09 13.93 -19.10
C GLU A 90 -19.71 13.40 -19.48
N ALA A 91 -18.81 13.29 -18.51
CA ALA A 91 -17.47 12.77 -18.76
C ALA A 91 -17.51 11.28 -19.13
N GLY A 92 -16.57 10.85 -19.98
CA GLY A 92 -16.57 9.49 -20.54
C GLY A 92 -16.50 8.36 -19.51
N LEU A 93 -15.94 8.64 -18.33
CA LEU A 93 -15.76 7.65 -17.25
C LEU A 93 -16.68 7.90 -16.03
N SER A 94 -17.65 8.82 -16.11
CA SER A 94 -18.54 9.15 -14.99
C SER A 94 -19.28 7.95 -14.39
N ASP A 95 -19.75 7.02 -15.24
CA ASP A 95 -20.40 5.78 -14.79
C ASP A 95 -19.44 4.81 -14.07
N ILE A 96 -18.15 4.91 -14.36
CA ILE A 96 -17.12 4.09 -13.72
C ILE A 96 -16.77 4.71 -12.37
N VAL A 97 -16.55 6.01 -12.29
CA VAL A 97 -16.14 6.63 -11.01
C VAL A 97 -17.32 7.01 -10.11
N GLY A 98 -18.54 6.93 -10.63
CA GLY A 98 -19.78 7.22 -9.89
C GLY A 98 -20.10 8.71 -9.75
N VAL A 99 -19.33 9.59 -10.39
CA VAL A 99 -19.46 11.05 -10.33
C VAL A 99 -19.40 11.61 -11.75
N ASN A 100 -20.32 12.52 -12.09
CA ASN A 100 -20.15 13.35 -13.27
C ASN A 100 -19.34 14.61 -12.92
N TYR A 101 -18.09 14.64 -13.38
CA TYR A 101 -17.11 15.68 -13.08
C TYR A 101 -16.94 16.72 -14.18
N ILE A 102 -17.94 16.85 -15.06
CA ILE A 102 -18.06 17.95 -16.01
C ILE A 102 -19.50 18.47 -16.02
N LEU A 103 -19.66 19.76 -15.71
CA LEU A 103 -20.95 20.44 -15.68
C LEU A 103 -21.01 21.63 -16.63
N TYR A 104 -20.12 21.68 -17.64
CA TYR A 104 -19.97 22.84 -18.53
C TYR A 104 -21.25 23.20 -19.29
N SER A 105 -22.07 22.21 -19.67
CA SER A 105 -23.37 22.50 -20.31
C SER A 105 -24.38 23.20 -19.39
N LYS A 106 -24.17 23.16 -18.07
CA LYS A 106 -25.05 23.78 -17.05
C LYS A 106 -24.45 25.05 -16.46
N LEU A 107 -23.14 25.03 -16.19
CA LEU A 107 -22.43 26.05 -15.41
C LEU A 107 -21.40 26.84 -16.24
N LEU A 108 -21.13 26.45 -17.48
CA LEU A 108 -20.08 27.06 -18.31
C LEU A 108 -18.75 27.14 -17.54
N GLU A 109 -18.13 28.31 -17.47
CA GLU A 109 -16.86 28.56 -16.79
C GLU A 109 -16.92 28.26 -15.28
N ASP A 110 -18.08 28.42 -14.64
CA ASP A 110 -18.27 28.13 -13.21
C ASP A 110 -18.23 26.63 -12.88
N SER A 111 -18.06 25.76 -13.90
CA SER A 111 -17.83 24.32 -13.70
C SER A 111 -16.54 24.02 -12.92
N TYR A 112 -15.59 24.95 -12.94
CA TYR A 112 -14.36 24.85 -12.19
C TYR A 112 -14.30 25.96 -11.16
N THR A 113 -13.76 25.66 -9.99
CA THR A 113 -13.64 26.60 -8.87
C THR A 113 -12.41 26.25 -8.05
N ILE A 114 -12.15 27.05 -7.03
CA ILE A 114 -11.17 26.75 -5.99
C ILE A 114 -11.91 26.19 -4.76
N GLY A 115 -11.26 25.30 -4.03
CA GLY A 115 -11.75 24.83 -2.73
C GLY A 115 -10.71 24.09 -1.90
N ASN A 116 -11.06 23.85 -0.64
CA ASN A 116 -10.21 23.14 0.32
C ASN A 116 -10.58 21.66 0.37
N ILE A 117 -9.60 20.79 0.59
CA ILE A 117 -9.85 19.35 0.73
C ILE A 117 -10.08 19.00 2.18
N LYS A 118 -11.25 18.41 2.46
CA LYS A 118 -11.66 17.94 3.78
C LYS A 118 -11.93 16.45 3.76
N PHE A 119 -11.18 15.69 4.55
CA PHE A 119 -11.48 14.29 4.82
C PHE A 119 -12.74 14.16 5.66
N LYS A 120 -13.51 13.09 5.46
CA LYS A 120 -14.76 12.87 6.21
C LYS A 120 -14.54 12.58 7.68
N ASP A 121 -13.48 11.84 7.99
CA ASP A 121 -13.11 11.40 9.32
C ASP A 121 -11.63 11.02 9.33
N SER A 122 -11.07 10.85 10.54
CA SER A 122 -9.64 10.53 10.73
C SER A 122 -9.27 9.17 10.15
N HIS A 123 -10.20 8.21 10.14
CA HIS A 123 -9.96 6.89 9.56
C HIS A 123 -9.71 6.97 8.05
N ASN A 124 -10.50 7.75 7.32
CA ASN A 124 -10.29 8.00 5.89
C ASN A 124 -9.00 8.78 5.64
N LEU A 125 -8.61 9.66 6.55
CA LEU A 125 -7.33 10.37 6.47
C LEU A 125 -6.13 9.41 6.63
N ASP A 126 -6.13 8.61 7.70
CA ASP A 126 -5.09 7.62 8.00
C ASP A 126 -4.92 6.59 6.87
N TYR A 127 -6.03 6.28 6.18
CA TYR A 127 -6.01 5.42 5.01
C TYR A 127 -5.06 5.93 3.92
N PHE A 128 -5.02 7.26 3.69
CA PHE A 128 -4.26 7.89 2.60
C PHE A 128 -2.80 8.27 2.93
N GLN A 129 -2.31 7.92 4.12
CA GLN A 129 -0.89 8.10 4.51
C GLN A 129 -0.35 9.54 4.39
N PHE A 130 -1.20 10.56 4.55
CA PHE A 130 -0.69 11.92 4.63
C PHE A 130 0.12 12.11 5.94
N PRO A 131 1.23 12.87 5.93
CA PRO A 131 2.03 13.12 7.13
C PRO A 131 1.25 13.83 8.24
N ILE A 132 1.61 13.52 9.49
CA ILE A 132 1.10 14.24 10.66
C ILE A 132 1.49 15.72 10.56
N GLY A 133 0.56 16.61 10.93
CA GLY A 133 0.75 18.06 10.89
C GLY A 133 0.46 18.72 9.54
N LYS A 134 -0.05 17.97 8.54
CA LYS A 134 -0.56 18.49 7.27
C LYS A 134 -2.06 18.76 7.28
N PHE A 135 -2.66 18.88 8.48
CA PHE A 135 -4.09 19.08 8.62
C PHE A 135 -4.42 20.13 9.67
N GLU A 136 -5.36 21.00 9.33
CA GLU A 136 -6.05 21.90 10.26
C GLU A 136 -7.37 21.25 10.70
N ASP A 137 -7.75 21.46 11.97
CA ASP A 137 -8.88 20.78 12.62
C ASP A 137 -8.88 19.24 12.48
N GLY A 138 -7.71 18.65 12.20
CA GLY A 138 -7.51 17.22 12.01
C GLY A 138 -8.04 16.61 10.70
N LEU A 139 -8.67 17.41 9.81
CA LEU A 139 -9.32 16.88 8.59
C LEU A 139 -9.15 17.75 7.34
N LEU A 140 -8.85 19.04 7.49
CA LEU A 140 -8.66 19.97 6.36
C LEU A 140 -7.20 19.98 5.95
N LEU A 141 -6.91 19.71 4.68
CA LEU A 141 -5.55 19.66 4.17
C LEU A 141 -4.88 21.05 4.25
N SER A 142 -3.77 21.12 4.97
CA SER A 142 -3.04 22.36 5.25
C SER A 142 -1.53 22.23 4.99
N GLY A 143 -0.90 23.36 4.73
CA GLY A 143 0.55 23.48 4.63
C GLY A 143 1.17 23.74 6.01
N TYR A 144 2.42 23.33 6.23
CA TYR A 144 3.11 23.54 7.52
C TYR A 144 3.19 25.02 7.94
N SER A 145 3.20 25.94 6.97
CA SER A 145 3.32 27.39 7.22
C SER A 145 2.28 28.23 6.49
N TYR A 146 1.41 27.60 5.69
CA TYR A 146 0.49 28.30 4.77
C TYR A 146 -0.98 28.22 5.21
N GLY A 147 -1.29 27.51 6.31
CA GLY A 147 -2.67 27.26 6.72
C GLY A 147 -3.39 26.33 5.76
N VAL A 148 -4.74 26.37 5.76
CA VAL A 148 -5.58 25.59 4.84
C VAL A 148 -5.21 25.88 3.38
N LEU A 149 -4.94 24.82 2.62
CA LEU A 149 -4.56 24.94 1.21
C LEU A 149 -5.79 24.94 0.29
N GLU A 150 -5.69 25.71 -0.78
CA GLU A 150 -6.70 25.87 -1.81
C GLU A 150 -6.27 25.19 -3.11
N TYR A 151 -7.18 24.43 -3.72
CA TYR A 151 -6.91 23.65 -4.92
C TYR A 151 -7.92 23.95 -6.03
N PRO A 152 -7.51 23.89 -7.32
CA PRO A 152 -8.45 23.82 -8.42
C PRO A 152 -9.28 22.53 -8.32
N ILE A 153 -10.60 22.68 -8.36
CA ILE A 153 -11.57 21.59 -8.27
C ILE A 153 -12.64 21.73 -9.36
N ALA A 154 -13.20 20.61 -9.81
CA ALA A 154 -14.38 20.62 -10.66
C ALA A 154 -15.64 20.51 -9.79
N ARG A 155 -16.62 21.38 -10.04
CA ARG A 155 -17.97 21.17 -9.53
C ARG A 155 -18.52 19.90 -10.18
N ASN A 156 -19.01 18.98 -9.36
CA ASN A 156 -19.40 17.66 -9.83
C ASN A 156 -20.71 17.17 -9.18
N GLU A 157 -21.36 16.20 -9.82
CA GLU A 157 -22.63 15.63 -9.37
C GLU A 157 -22.48 14.11 -9.15
N ILE A 158 -23.00 13.61 -8.03
CA ILE A 158 -23.03 12.16 -7.78
C ILE A 158 -24.01 11.51 -8.76
N LYS A 159 -23.57 10.44 -9.45
CA LYS A 159 -24.40 9.70 -10.42
C LYS A 159 -24.67 8.25 -10.01
N GLY A 160 -23.64 7.55 -9.54
CA GLY A 160 -23.68 6.10 -9.31
C GLY A 160 -23.22 5.66 -7.93
N ILE A 161 -22.81 6.58 -7.06
CA ILE A 161 -22.37 6.25 -5.71
C ILE A 161 -23.59 5.94 -4.84
N GLN A 162 -23.89 4.66 -4.65
CA GLN A 162 -24.93 4.21 -3.73
C GLN A 162 -24.44 4.24 -2.28
N ASN A 163 -23.18 3.87 -2.06
CA ASN A 163 -22.58 3.82 -0.72
C ASN A 163 -21.72 5.06 -0.47
N LYS A 164 -22.14 5.94 0.43
CA LYS A 164 -21.36 7.13 0.84
C LYS A 164 -19.99 6.80 1.43
N LYS A 165 -19.71 5.54 1.82
CA LYS A 165 -18.37 5.08 2.22
C LYS A 165 -17.37 5.10 1.07
N SER A 166 -17.84 5.11 -0.19
CA SER A 166 -16.98 5.23 -1.38
C SER A 166 -16.34 6.60 -1.51
N ILE A 167 -16.87 7.63 -0.82
CA ILE A 167 -16.30 8.97 -0.78
C ILE A 167 -15.45 9.07 0.47
N TYR A 168 -14.18 9.44 0.32
CA TYR A 168 -13.20 9.57 1.40
C TYR A 168 -12.97 11.04 1.81
N ALA A 169 -13.04 11.94 0.83
CA ALA A 169 -12.88 13.38 1.04
C ALA A 169 -13.83 14.18 0.17
N TYR A 170 -14.14 15.39 0.63
CA TYR A 170 -14.90 16.40 -0.09
C TYR A 170 -14.03 17.62 -0.35
N ALA A 171 -14.23 18.25 -1.48
CA ALA A 171 -13.74 19.58 -1.78
C ALA A 171 -14.82 20.57 -1.36
N VAL A 172 -14.47 21.48 -0.46
CA VAL A 172 -15.35 22.54 0.04
C VAL A 172 -15.02 23.80 -0.75
N ALA A 173 -15.92 24.21 -1.64
CA ALA A 173 -15.77 25.44 -2.40
C ALA A 173 -16.01 26.68 -1.51
N ALA A 174 -15.60 27.85 -1.99
CA ALA A 174 -15.76 29.12 -1.27
C ALA A 174 -17.23 29.46 -0.93
N ASP A 175 -18.19 28.93 -1.69
CA ASP A 175 -19.64 29.05 -1.42
C ASP A 175 -20.16 28.06 -0.38
N GLY A 176 -19.27 27.30 0.27
CA GLY A 176 -19.58 26.28 1.26
C GLY A 176 -20.11 24.96 0.70
N LYS A 177 -20.32 24.86 -0.62
CA LYS A 177 -20.79 23.61 -1.24
C LYS A 177 -19.69 22.56 -1.24
N GLN A 178 -20.12 21.32 -1.03
CA GLN A 178 -19.22 20.17 -0.98
C GLN A 178 -19.35 19.32 -2.24
N TYR A 179 -18.21 19.01 -2.83
CA TYR A 179 -18.10 18.16 -4.01
C TYR A 179 -17.24 16.94 -3.67
N PRO A 180 -17.64 15.71 -4.02
CA PRO A 180 -16.76 14.54 -3.92
C PRO A 180 -15.36 14.84 -4.46
N ALA A 181 -14.33 14.65 -3.62
CA ALA A 181 -12.93 14.93 -3.96
C ALA A 181 -12.10 13.69 -4.15
N ILE A 182 -12.25 12.70 -3.27
CA ILE A 182 -11.56 11.41 -3.39
C ILE A 182 -12.63 10.34 -3.29
N VAL A 183 -12.81 9.60 -4.38
CA VAL A 183 -13.85 8.56 -4.50
C VAL A 183 -13.20 7.27 -4.95
N LEU A 184 -13.47 6.17 -4.23
CA LEU A 184 -13.04 4.83 -4.60
C LEU A 184 -14.27 3.93 -4.74
N THR A 185 -14.51 3.41 -5.93
CA THR A 185 -15.66 2.57 -6.26
C THR A 185 -15.23 1.16 -6.65
N ASP A 186 -16.06 0.17 -6.32
CA ASP A 186 -15.84 -1.23 -6.67
C ASP A 186 -16.50 -1.57 -8.01
N HIS A 187 -15.77 -2.29 -8.87
CA HIS A 187 -16.25 -2.75 -10.18
C HIS A 187 -15.79 -4.18 -10.44
N GLY A 188 -16.67 -5.14 -10.17
CA GLY A 188 -16.32 -6.57 -10.28
C GLY A 188 -15.19 -6.92 -9.32
N LYS A 189 -14.03 -7.33 -9.86
CA LYS A 189 -12.82 -7.65 -9.08
C LYS A 189 -11.87 -6.46 -8.91
N GLY A 190 -12.10 -5.37 -9.63
CA GLY A 190 -11.25 -4.19 -9.67
C GLY A 190 -11.84 -3.00 -8.93
N LYS A 191 -11.06 -1.92 -8.84
CA LYS A 191 -11.51 -0.64 -8.27
C LYS A 191 -11.22 0.54 -9.18
N ALA A 192 -12.08 1.56 -9.11
CA ALA A 192 -11.90 2.83 -9.80
C ALA A 192 -11.78 3.97 -8.78
N LEU A 193 -10.65 4.68 -8.83
CA LEU A 193 -10.36 5.90 -8.07
C LEU A 193 -10.69 7.13 -8.92
N TYR A 194 -11.36 8.11 -8.34
CA TYR A 194 -11.48 9.45 -8.87
C TYR A 194 -10.92 10.48 -7.89
N VAL A 195 -10.18 11.45 -8.43
CA VAL A 195 -9.57 12.54 -7.67
C VAL A 195 -9.95 13.87 -8.30
N ASN A 196 -10.67 14.72 -7.57
CA ASN A 196 -11.13 16.03 -8.00
C ASN A 196 -10.07 17.13 -7.79
N MET A 197 -8.83 16.84 -8.16
CA MET A 197 -7.71 17.78 -8.13
C MET A 197 -6.75 17.41 -9.27
N PRO A 198 -6.16 18.41 -9.96
CA PRO A 198 -5.22 18.14 -11.04
C PRO A 198 -3.84 17.75 -10.48
N LEU A 199 -3.68 16.49 -10.08
CA LEU A 199 -2.51 16.03 -9.33
C LEU A 199 -1.18 16.25 -10.07
N GLY A 200 -1.14 15.97 -11.37
CA GLY A 200 0.06 16.16 -12.17
C GLY A 200 0.38 17.64 -12.39
N TYR A 201 -0.63 18.49 -12.57
CA TYR A 201 -0.45 19.94 -12.53
C TYR A 201 0.17 20.40 -11.20
N LEU A 202 -0.38 19.97 -10.06
CA LEU A 202 0.06 20.39 -8.73
C LEU A 202 1.51 20.00 -8.45
N LYS A 203 1.90 18.75 -8.73
CA LYS A 203 3.31 18.32 -8.60
C LYS A 203 4.23 19.11 -9.52
N GLY A 204 3.78 19.41 -10.74
CA GLY A 204 4.50 20.30 -11.67
C GLY A 204 4.67 21.73 -11.13
N GLN A 205 3.78 22.18 -10.24
CA GLN A 205 3.81 23.47 -9.56
C GLN A 205 4.34 23.38 -8.12
N SER A 206 5.17 22.37 -7.81
CA SER A 206 5.84 22.12 -6.53
C SER A 206 5.01 21.53 -5.38
N ASP A 207 3.72 21.26 -5.58
CA ASP A 207 2.90 20.57 -4.58
C ASP A 207 2.78 19.06 -4.88
N ASP A 208 3.75 18.31 -4.37
CA ASP A 208 3.87 16.87 -4.56
C ASP A 208 2.96 16.05 -3.63
N LEU A 209 2.57 16.61 -2.48
CA LEU A 209 1.98 15.85 -1.39
C LEU A 209 0.66 15.16 -1.75
N PRO A 210 -0.34 15.87 -2.34
CA PRO A 210 -1.61 15.23 -2.72
C PRO A 210 -1.38 14.08 -3.70
N MET A 211 -0.52 14.30 -4.69
CA MET A 211 -0.24 13.31 -5.71
C MET A 211 0.42 12.05 -5.12
N ARG A 212 1.47 12.23 -4.31
CA ARG A 212 2.18 11.13 -3.67
C ARG A 212 1.29 10.33 -2.74
N ALA A 213 0.60 10.99 -1.80
CA ALA A 213 -0.22 10.31 -0.80
C ALA A 213 -1.37 9.49 -1.44
N ILE A 214 -2.06 10.09 -2.41
CA ILE A 214 -3.20 9.46 -3.08
C ILE A 214 -2.77 8.32 -3.97
N LEU A 215 -1.76 8.52 -4.83
CA LEU A 215 -1.32 7.49 -5.75
C LEU A 215 -0.57 6.35 -5.05
N ARG A 216 0.24 6.60 -4.02
CA ARG A 216 0.85 5.52 -3.22
C ARG A 216 -0.22 4.64 -2.57
N THR A 217 -1.23 5.25 -1.97
CA THR A 217 -2.36 4.52 -1.39
C THR A 217 -3.07 3.68 -2.45
N PHE A 218 -3.33 4.25 -3.61
CA PHE A 218 -3.98 3.52 -4.70
C PHE A 218 -3.12 2.38 -5.26
N LEU A 219 -1.84 2.61 -5.48
CA LEU A 219 -0.94 1.61 -6.05
C LEU A 219 -0.67 0.47 -5.05
N PHE A 220 -0.38 0.80 -3.78
CA PHE A 220 0.17 -0.17 -2.82
C PHE A 220 -0.87 -0.74 -1.86
N LYS A 221 -1.84 0.04 -1.40
CA LYS A 221 -2.91 -0.48 -0.53
C LYS A 221 -4.09 -1.03 -1.32
N VAL A 222 -4.47 -0.36 -2.41
CA VAL A 222 -5.64 -0.76 -3.22
C VAL A 222 -5.26 -1.79 -4.27
N ALA A 223 -4.40 -1.45 -5.23
CA ALA A 223 -4.01 -2.33 -6.33
C ALA A 223 -2.96 -3.38 -5.93
N LYS A 224 -2.29 -3.16 -4.80
CA LYS A 224 -1.26 -4.06 -4.23
C LYS A 224 -0.16 -4.40 -5.23
N ILE A 225 0.26 -3.43 -6.03
CA ILE A 225 1.37 -3.65 -6.97
C ILE A 225 2.67 -3.84 -6.18
N PRO A 226 3.56 -4.75 -6.63
CA PRO A 226 4.90 -4.83 -6.08
C PRO A 226 5.66 -3.53 -6.37
N HIS A 227 6.43 -3.06 -5.40
CA HIS A 227 7.28 -1.88 -5.54
C HIS A 227 8.60 -2.11 -4.82
N LEU A 228 9.63 -1.41 -5.28
CA LEU A 228 10.93 -1.39 -4.61
C LEU A 228 10.90 -0.32 -3.52
N LEU A 229 11.32 -0.69 -2.31
CA LEU A 229 11.55 0.30 -1.26
C LEU A 229 12.94 0.91 -1.46
N ASN A 230 13.05 2.23 -1.27
CA ASN A 230 14.33 2.92 -1.25
C ASN A 230 15.21 2.33 -0.14
N ALA A 231 16.16 1.50 -0.54
CA ALA A 231 17.18 0.97 0.34
C ALA A 231 18.37 1.95 0.38
N PRO A 232 19.03 2.13 1.53
CA PRO A 232 20.27 2.90 1.61
C PRO A 232 21.25 2.44 0.51
N TYR A 233 21.79 3.41 -0.25
CA TYR A 233 22.75 3.16 -1.34
C TYR A 233 22.23 2.38 -2.55
N GLY A 234 20.91 2.24 -2.74
CA GLY A 234 20.33 1.58 -3.91
C GLY A 234 20.61 0.08 -4.00
N LYS A 235 21.01 -0.55 -2.88
CA LYS A 235 21.23 -2.00 -2.79
C LYS A 235 19.95 -2.66 -2.33
N GLY A 236 19.30 -3.42 -3.22
CA GLY A 236 18.18 -4.28 -2.82
C GLY A 236 18.61 -5.24 -1.70
N GLY A 237 17.82 -5.32 -0.64
CA GLY A 237 18.03 -6.24 0.47
C GLY A 237 16.99 -7.35 0.46
N LEU A 238 17.43 -8.59 0.61
CA LEU A 238 16.55 -9.72 0.93
C LEU A 238 16.80 -10.10 2.38
N ILE A 239 15.79 -9.96 3.23
CA ILE A 239 15.83 -10.49 4.59
C ILE A 239 15.14 -11.84 4.57
N VAL A 240 15.87 -12.90 4.90
CA VAL A 240 15.31 -14.23 5.11
C VAL A 240 15.30 -14.50 6.60
N ASN A 241 14.11 -14.53 7.17
CA ASN A 241 13.90 -14.85 8.58
C ASN A 241 13.34 -16.27 8.71
N TRP A 242 14.11 -17.15 9.33
CA TRP A 242 13.72 -18.54 9.61
C TRP A 242 13.19 -18.63 11.03
N HIS A 243 12.01 -19.23 11.20
CA HIS A 243 11.47 -19.59 12.50
C HIS A 243 11.71 -21.09 12.74
N ILE A 244 12.21 -21.42 13.93
CA ILE A 244 12.47 -22.80 14.37
C ILE A 244 11.81 -22.95 15.74
N ASP A 245 10.64 -23.57 15.74
CA ASP A 245 9.65 -23.38 16.81
C ASP A 245 9.48 -24.64 17.65
N SER A 246 9.78 -25.79 17.05
CA SER A 246 9.46 -27.11 17.59
C SER A 246 10.45 -28.19 17.15
N ASN A 247 10.30 -29.38 17.70
CA ASN A 247 11.10 -30.53 17.28
C ASN A 247 10.80 -30.96 15.83
N ALA A 248 9.62 -30.65 15.29
CA ALA A 248 9.26 -30.97 13.91
C ALA A 248 10.15 -30.23 12.90
N ASP A 249 10.70 -29.09 13.28
CA ASP A 249 11.56 -28.26 12.44
C ASP A 249 13.01 -28.77 12.38
N MET A 250 13.40 -29.69 13.27
CA MET A 250 14.77 -30.19 13.36
C MET A 250 15.20 -30.93 12.10
N GLU A 251 14.38 -31.88 11.62
CA GLU A 251 14.71 -32.68 10.44
C GLU A 251 14.79 -31.82 9.18
N GLY A 252 13.84 -30.90 9.01
CA GLY A 252 13.84 -29.95 7.90
C GLY A 252 15.06 -29.04 7.91
N THR A 253 15.42 -28.49 9.08
CA THR A 253 16.59 -27.64 9.23
C THR A 253 17.89 -28.40 8.94
N VAL A 254 18.02 -29.63 9.43
CA VAL A 254 19.19 -30.50 9.13
C VAL A 254 19.26 -30.83 7.65
N PHE A 255 18.13 -31.14 7.01
CA PHE A 255 18.06 -31.38 5.58
C PHE A 255 18.51 -30.14 4.80
N MET A 256 18.04 -28.96 5.18
CA MET A 256 18.40 -27.69 4.55
C MET A 256 19.91 -27.40 4.66
N LEU A 257 20.50 -27.63 5.84
CA LEU A 257 21.94 -27.49 6.05
C LEU A 257 22.74 -28.46 5.17
N LYS A 258 22.35 -29.74 5.14
CA LYS A 258 23.06 -30.77 4.36
C LYS A 258 23.01 -30.54 2.86
N ASN A 259 21.92 -29.95 2.35
CA ASN A 259 21.72 -29.71 0.92
C ASN A 259 22.10 -28.29 0.48
N GLY A 260 22.73 -27.49 1.35
CA GLY A 260 23.27 -26.17 0.98
C GLY A 260 22.21 -25.06 0.80
N TYR A 261 21.03 -25.21 1.39
CA TYR A 261 20.01 -24.14 1.39
C TYR A 261 20.42 -22.97 2.28
N TYR A 262 21.17 -23.23 3.35
CA TYR A 262 21.87 -22.19 4.11
C TYR A 262 23.17 -21.84 3.39
N ARG A 263 23.14 -20.75 2.62
CA ARG A 263 24.30 -20.24 1.88
C ARG A 263 25.08 -19.21 2.69
N LYS A 264 26.41 -19.32 2.74
CA LYS A 264 27.28 -18.47 3.59
C LYS A 264 27.38 -17.00 3.14
N ASP A 265 26.97 -16.70 1.92
CA ASP A 265 26.94 -15.36 1.33
C ASP A 265 25.64 -14.59 1.67
N ILE A 266 24.71 -15.22 2.39
CA ILE A 266 23.49 -14.61 2.90
C ILE A 266 23.55 -14.63 4.43
N GLU A 267 23.36 -13.47 5.05
CA GLU A 267 23.16 -13.40 6.50
C GLU A 267 21.69 -13.65 6.81
N TYR A 268 21.38 -14.83 7.36
CA TYR A 268 20.02 -15.17 7.76
C TYR A 268 19.69 -14.60 9.14
N SER A 269 18.42 -14.26 9.35
CA SER A 269 17.88 -14.01 10.68
C SER A 269 17.19 -15.30 11.14
N ILE A 270 17.70 -15.98 12.17
CA ILE A 270 17.25 -17.33 12.55
C ILE A 270 16.71 -17.28 13.97
N HIS A 271 15.38 -17.29 14.11
CA HIS A 271 14.70 -17.10 15.39
C HIS A 271 14.23 -18.43 15.93
N ILE A 272 14.58 -18.68 17.19
CA ILE A 272 14.41 -20.00 17.80
C ILE A 272 13.59 -19.89 19.08
N THR A 273 12.61 -20.78 19.23
CA THR A 273 11.97 -21.05 20.52
C THR A 273 12.74 -22.17 21.21
N ALA A 274 13.39 -21.88 22.33
CA ALA A 274 14.41 -22.74 22.94
C ALA A 274 13.88 -23.87 23.82
N GLY A 275 12.61 -23.83 24.19
CA GLY A 275 12.06 -24.74 25.19
C GLY A 275 11.90 -26.17 24.72
N ASP A 276 11.77 -27.02 25.72
CA ASP A 276 11.62 -28.47 25.65
C ASP A 276 10.19 -28.92 25.31
N PHE A 277 9.21 -28.02 25.41
CA PHE A 277 7.81 -28.29 25.09
C PHE A 277 7.24 -27.21 24.17
N LYS A 278 6.10 -27.48 23.52
CA LYS A 278 5.49 -26.55 22.56
C LYS A 278 4.11 -26.07 22.99
N ASP A 279 3.17 -26.98 23.24
CA ASP A 279 1.76 -26.69 23.51
C ASP A 279 1.47 -26.62 25.01
N ARG A 280 2.08 -27.52 25.78
CA ARG A 280 1.92 -27.62 27.23
C ARG A 280 3.18 -28.22 27.89
N PRO A 281 3.51 -27.81 29.12
CA PRO A 281 4.63 -28.40 29.85
C PRO A 281 4.61 -29.94 29.84
N GLY A 282 5.71 -30.55 29.41
CA GLY A 282 5.89 -32.01 29.39
C GLY A 282 5.44 -32.72 28.11
N ASP A 283 4.94 -32.03 27.09
CA ASP A 283 4.63 -32.66 25.79
C ASP A 283 5.88 -33.10 25.00
N ASN A 284 7.06 -32.57 25.36
CA ASN A 284 8.34 -32.84 24.70
C ASN A 284 8.35 -32.51 23.19
N LEU A 285 7.48 -31.60 22.75
CA LEU A 285 7.36 -31.17 21.35
C LEU A 285 8.18 -29.92 21.01
N GLY A 286 8.86 -29.33 22.01
CA GLY A 286 9.69 -28.15 21.80
C GLY A 286 10.99 -28.48 21.07
N PHE A 287 11.62 -27.46 20.49
CA PHE A 287 12.90 -27.61 19.80
C PHE A 287 14.06 -27.99 20.73
N ASP A 288 13.94 -27.69 22.03
CA ASP A 288 14.90 -28.02 23.07
C ASP A 288 16.32 -27.55 22.74
N ALA A 289 16.49 -26.25 22.49
CA ALA A 289 17.77 -25.67 22.08
C ALA A 289 18.89 -25.92 23.10
N CYS A 290 18.57 -25.96 24.40
CA CYS A 290 19.54 -26.21 25.46
C CYS A 290 19.89 -27.70 25.64
N GLY A 291 19.04 -28.61 25.16
CA GLY A 291 19.27 -30.04 25.11
C GLY A 291 19.54 -30.53 23.69
N LYS A 292 18.56 -31.23 23.10
CA LYS A 292 18.68 -31.94 21.82
C LYS A 292 19.02 -31.02 20.64
N GLY A 293 18.48 -29.81 20.62
CA GLY A 293 18.69 -28.82 19.56
C GLY A 293 20.06 -28.13 19.60
N ARG A 294 20.85 -28.31 20.67
CA ARG A 294 22.07 -27.52 20.91
C ARG A 294 23.07 -27.54 19.75
N ALA A 295 23.39 -28.72 19.23
CA ALA A 295 24.35 -28.88 18.15
C ALA A 295 23.87 -28.21 16.85
N LEU A 296 22.56 -28.21 16.61
CA LEU A 296 21.96 -27.58 15.46
C LEU A 296 22.05 -26.05 15.55
N VAL A 297 21.73 -25.48 16.72
CA VAL A 297 21.91 -24.03 16.97
C VAL A 297 23.37 -23.62 16.75
N GLN A 298 24.32 -24.39 17.26
CA GLN A 298 25.75 -24.12 17.05
C GLN A 298 26.16 -24.17 15.58
N SER A 299 25.51 -25.01 14.78
CA SER A 299 25.78 -25.10 13.34
C SER A 299 25.23 -23.89 12.59
N LEU A 300 24.04 -23.41 12.98
CA LEU A 300 23.32 -22.30 12.35
C LEU A 300 24.01 -20.94 12.56
N THR A 301 24.82 -20.77 13.61
CA THR A 301 25.59 -19.53 13.84
C THR A 301 26.57 -19.21 12.70
N ASN A 302 26.94 -20.19 11.88
CA ASN A 302 27.82 -19.99 10.73
C ASN A 302 27.12 -19.35 9.52
N TYR A 303 25.80 -19.19 9.57
CA TYR A 303 24.98 -18.72 8.46
C TYR A 303 24.22 -17.44 8.78
N GLY A 304 24.08 -17.07 10.05
CA GLY A 304 23.25 -15.92 10.38
C GLY A 304 23.24 -15.54 11.86
N VAL A 305 22.38 -14.58 12.17
CA VAL A 305 22.15 -14.09 13.53
C VAL A 305 21.09 -14.97 14.19
N ILE A 306 21.40 -15.46 15.39
CA ILE A 306 20.45 -16.23 16.20
C ILE A 306 19.63 -15.25 17.05
N GLY A 307 18.32 -15.28 16.85
CA GLY A 307 17.33 -14.47 17.54
C GLY A 307 16.37 -15.31 18.39
N SER A 308 15.61 -14.61 19.22
CA SER A 308 14.59 -15.21 20.07
C SER A 308 13.25 -15.23 19.35
N HIS A 309 12.61 -16.40 19.28
CA HIS A 309 11.24 -16.49 18.80
C HIS A 309 10.27 -16.69 19.98
N GLY A 310 9.59 -15.61 20.36
CA GLY A 310 8.66 -15.59 21.48
C GLY A 310 9.29 -15.87 22.84
N GLY A 311 8.56 -16.63 23.66
CA GLY A 311 8.98 -17.04 25.00
C GLY A 311 9.68 -18.40 25.01
N TRP A 312 9.51 -19.16 26.10
CA TRP A 312 10.14 -20.47 26.25
C TRP A 312 9.52 -21.55 25.33
N ALA A 313 8.20 -21.53 25.11
CA ALA A 313 7.49 -22.57 24.36
C ALA A 313 6.49 -21.90 23.41
N HIS A 314 6.48 -22.31 22.13
CA HIS A 314 5.90 -21.51 21.05
C HIS A 314 4.39 -21.28 21.24
N ASP A 315 3.60 -22.35 21.11
CA ASP A 315 2.15 -22.30 21.16
C ASP A 315 1.65 -21.99 22.57
N TRP A 316 2.31 -22.53 23.60
CA TRP A 316 1.98 -22.23 24.99
C TRP A 316 2.13 -20.74 25.31
N PHE A 317 3.25 -20.12 24.93
CA PHE A 317 3.48 -18.71 25.22
C PHE A 317 2.50 -17.82 24.45
N ALA A 318 2.33 -18.09 23.15
CA ALA A 318 1.42 -17.34 22.29
C ALA A 318 -0.04 -17.42 22.76
N ASN A 319 -0.54 -18.63 23.02
CA ASN A 319 -1.93 -18.85 23.43
C ASN A 319 -2.23 -18.23 24.79
N ASN A 320 -1.27 -18.25 25.74
CA ASN A 320 -1.47 -17.60 27.04
C ASN A 320 -1.36 -16.07 26.96
N LEU A 321 -0.61 -15.53 25.99
CA LEU A 321 -0.57 -14.10 25.72
C LEU A 321 -1.90 -13.62 25.11
N GLU A 322 -2.41 -14.28 24.08
CA GLU A 322 -3.72 -13.98 23.47
C GLU A 322 -4.88 -14.09 24.48
N ALA A 323 -4.80 -15.06 25.39
CA ALA A 323 -5.80 -15.27 26.44
C ALA A 323 -5.65 -14.32 27.65
N ASN A 324 -4.72 -13.36 27.61
CA ASN A 324 -4.40 -12.47 28.74
C ASN A 324 -4.08 -13.21 30.06
N ARG A 325 -3.44 -14.39 29.97
CA ARG A 325 -3.05 -15.22 31.12
C ARG A 325 -1.62 -14.98 31.61
N LEU A 326 -0.80 -14.28 30.82
CA LEU A 326 0.56 -13.90 31.22
C LEU A 326 0.59 -12.45 31.68
N THR A 327 1.19 -12.20 32.84
CA THR A 327 1.52 -10.84 33.26
C THR A 327 2.74 -10.32 32.49
N LYS A 328 2.99 -9.00 32.54
CA LYS A 328 4.22 -8.40 32.00
C LYS A 328 5.49 -9.06 32.56
N ASN A 329 5.49 -9.42 33.84
CA ASN A 329 6.63 -10.08 34.46
C ASN A 329 6.81 -11.50 33.93
N ASP A 330 5.72 -12.23 33.66
CA ASP A 330 5.79 -13.55 33.03
C ASP A 330 6.33 -13.46 31.61
N MET A 331 5.87 -12.48 30.82
CA MET A 331 6.38 -12.22 29.47
C MET A 331 7.90 -12.01 29.49
N ILE A 332 8.38 -11.08 30.31
CA ILE A 332 9.81 -10.80 30.46
C ILE A 332 10.57 -12.05 30.91
N LYS A 333 10.03 -12.79 31.88
CA LYS A 333 10.65 -14.01 32.40
C LYS A 333 10.86 -15.06 31.31
N TYR A 334 9.84 -15.34 30.50
CA TYR A 334 9.92 -16.39 29.48
C TYR A 334 10.76 -15.99 28.28
N VAL A 335 10.70 -14.72 27.85
CA VAL A 335 11.60 -14.19 26.81
C VAL A 335 13.05 -14.23 27.31
N ASN A 336 13.32 -13.80 28.54
CA ASN A 336 14.66 -13.87 29.13
C ASN A 336 15.16 -15.31 29.25
N LYS A 337 14.28 -16.25 29.64
CA LYS A 337 14.63 -17.67 29.71
C LYS A 337 15.05 -18.20 28.33
N ASN A 338 14.34 -17.80 27.27
CA ASN A 338 14.68 -18.12 25.89
C ASN A 338 16.06 -17.54 25.51
N ASN A 339 16.24 -16.24 25.72
CA ASN A 339 17.47 -15.54 25.42
C ASN A 339 18.67 -16.16 26.15
N ILE A 340 18.57 -16.39 27.46
CA ILE A 340 19.65 -16.99 28.26
C ILE A 340 20.08 -18.34 27.68
N CYS A 341 19.12 -19.18 27.26
CA CYS A 341 19.45 -20.45 26.63
C CYS A 341 20.26 -20.26 25.35
N LEU A 342 19.79 -19.42 24.44
CA LEU A 342 20.45 -19.16 23.15
C LEU A 342 21.80 -18.47 23.34
N GLU A 343 21.89 -17.44 24.17
CA GLU A 343 23.14 -16.72 24.52
C GLU A 343 24.21 -17.67 25.06
N ASN A 344 23.82 -18.64 25.90
CA ASN A 344 24.74 -19.64 26.44
C ASN A 344 25.31 -20.58 25.36
N ILE A 345 24.61 -20.76 24.24
CA ILE A 345 25.05 -21.56 23.11
C ILE A 345 25.94 -20.72 22.18
N ILE A 346 25.49 -19.53 21.80
CA ILE A 346 26.15 -18.69 20.78
C ILE A 346 27.28 -17.81 21.34
N LYS A 347 27.39 -17.70 22.67
CA LYS A 347 28.39 -16.88 23.39
C LYS A 347 28.37 -15.39 23.02
N LYS A 348 27.20 -14.89 22.62
CA LYS A 348 26.90 -13.50 22.26
C LYS A 348 25.52 -13.13 22.77
N LYS A 349 25.24 -11.84 22.88
CA LYS A 349 23.90 -11.34 23.22
C LYS A 349 22.92 -11.57 22.07
N VAL A 350 21.71 -12.02 22.43
CA VAL A 350 20.60 -12.10 21.47
C VAL A 350 20.06 -10.69 21.29
N ILE A 351 20.09 -10.19 20.05
CA ILE A 351 19.68 -8.83 19.69
C ILE A 351 18.43 -8.79 18.81
N GLU A 352 18.00 -9.94 18.31
CA GLU A 352 16.82 -10.08 17.46
C GLU A 352 15.68 -10.81 18.18
N TYR A 353 14.46 -10.41 17.87
CA TYR A 353 13.25 -10.99 18.43
C TYR A 353 12.12 -10.99 17.39
N SER A 354 11.38 -12.10 17.31
CA SER A 354 10.10 -12.19 16.61
C SER A 354 9.02 -12.76 17.52
N ALA A 355 7.79 -12.28 17.35
CA ALA A 355 6.64 -12.79 18.09
C ALA A 355 6.07 -14.08 17.44
N PRO A 356 5.64 -15.07 18.23
CA PRO A 356 5.26 -16.41 17.75
C PRO A 356 3.93 -16.47 16.96
N LYS A 357 3.17 -15.37 16.89
CA LYS A 357 1.90 -15.29 16.13
C LYS A 357 1.70 -13.96 15.40
N GLY A 358 2.79 -13.26 15.08
CA GLY A 358 2.73 -11.86 14.63
C GLY A 358 2.32 -10.93 15.77
#